data_AF-A0A2E9Z442-F1
#
_entry.id   AF-A0A2E9Z442-F1
#
_cell.length_a   1.000
_cell.length_b   1.000
_cell.length_c   1.000
_cell.angle_alpha   90.00
_cell.angle_beta   90.00
_cell.angle_gamma   90.00
#
_symmetry.space_group_name_H-M   'P 1'
#
loop_
_entity.id
_entity.type
_entity.pdbx_description
1 polymer ?
#
loop_
_entity_poly.entity_id
_entity_poly.type
_entity_poly.pdbx_seq_one_letter_code
_entity_poly.pdbx_strand_id
1 'polypeptide(L)'
;MNWDLSPSGMLRISYDLDFNGKADFHTLRVVVTSFYSDQTVMEIGANFPNLPVFYTPYESQSFYYVATAQPLFYSFDVDEDGTWDIMYKDISKDSVNGNEVFYESPSGMFTNDFNNF
;
A
#
# COMPACT_ATOMS: atom_id res chain seq x y z
N MET A 1 8.33 -7.48 -1.77
CA MET A 1 7.46 -6.60 -0.94
C MET A 1 8.32 -5.57 -0.24
N ASN A 2 8.07 -4.28 -0.48
CA ASN A 2 8.79 -3.16 0.16
C ASN A 2 7.77 -2.20 0.81
N TRP A 3 8.14 -1.50 1.87
CA TRP A 3 7.28 -0.50 2.50
C TRP A 3 8.09 0.69 3.03
N ASP A 4 7.48 1.88 3.05
CA ASP A 4 8.12 3.12 3.53
C ASP A 4 7.13 4.04 4.26
N LEU A 5 7.59 4.70 5.32
CA LEU A 5 6.78 5.62 6.13
C LEU A 5 7.01 7.07 5.70
N SER A 6 5.96 7.70 5.20
CA SER A 6 5.97 9.13 4.92
C SER A 6 5.94 9.97 6.21
N PRO A 7 6.50 11.19 6.20
CA PRO A 7 6.41 12.12 7.34
C PRO A 7 4.99 12.43 7.81
N SER A 8 3.98 12.22 6.95
CA SER A 8 2.56 12.41 7.26
C SER A 8 1.92 11.26 8.05
N GLY A 9 2.68 10.22 8.44
CA GLY A 9 2.12 9.04 9.11
C GLY A 9 1.39 8.08 8.15
N MET A 10 1.75 8.14 6.86
CA MET A 10 1.20 7.25 5.83
C MET A 10 2.22 6.20 5.45
N LEU A 11 1.75 4.98 5.22
CA LEU A 11 2.56 3.84 4.84
C LEU A 11 2.37 3.52 3.36
N ARG A 12 3.46 3.62 2.58
CA ARG A 12 3.53 3.16 1.19
C ARG A 12 3.93 1.69 1.18
N ILE A 13 3.26 0.87 0.38
CA ILE A 13 3.58 -0.55 0.22
C ILE A 13 3.65 -0.87 -1.26
N SER A 14 4.71 -1.56 -1.67
CA SER A 14 4.98 -1.95 -3.05
C SER A 14 5.07 -3.47 -3.17
N TYR A 15 4.39 -4.00 -4.18
CA TYR A 15 4.28 -5.41 -4.49
C TYR A 15 4.86 -5.67 -5.88
N ASP A 16 5.68 -6.71 -5.95
CA ASP A 16 6.17 -7.34 -7.16
C ASP A 16 5.24 -8.53 -7.40
N LEU A 17 4.32 -8.38 -8.36
CA LEU A 17 3.24 -9.35 -8.60
C LEU A 17 3.68 -10.44 -9.57
N ASP A 18 4.63 -10.16 -10.45
CA ASP A 18 5.15 -11.08 -11.47
C ASP A 18 6.49 -11.74 -11.09
N PHE A 19 7.08 -11.33 -9.95
CA PHE A 19 8.33 -11.81 -9.37
C PHE A 19 9.59 -11.47 -10.17
N ASN A 20 9.59 -10.37 -10.91
CA ASN A 20 10.74 -9.95 -11.73
C ASN A 20 11.75 -9.06 -10.98
N GLY A 21 11.48 -8.73 -9.71
CA GLY A 21 12.35 -7.92 -8.86
C GLY A 21 12.04 -6.42 -8.88
N LYS A 22 11.07 -5.98 -9.67
CA LYS A 22 10.51 -4.63 -9.66
C LYS A 22 9.08 -4.67 -9.11
N ALA A 23 8.56 -3.51 -8.73
CA ALA A 23 7.22 -3.44 -8.17
C ALA A 23 6.24 -2.90 -9.22
N ASP A 24 5.13 -3.59 -9.40
CA ASP A 24 4.10 -3.27 -10.40
C ASP A 24 2.87 -2.64 -9.73
N PHE A 25 2.71 -2.87 -8.42
CA PHE A 25 1.54 -2.48 -7.67
C PHE A 25 1.90 -1.77 -6.37
N HIS A 26 1.31 -0.60 -6.18
CA HIS A 26 1.56 0.25 -5.02
C HIS A 26 0.28 0.62 -4.30
N THR A 27 0.35 0.65 -2.97
CA THR A 27 -0.77 1.06 -2.11
C THR A 27 -0.30 2.06 -1.06
N LEU A 28 -1.21 2.96 -0.68
CA LEU A 28 -0.98 3.93 0.39
C LEU A 28 -2.01 3.74 1.51
N ARG A 29 -1.54 3.52 2.75
CA ARG A 29 -2.39 3.27 3.93
C ARG A 29 -2.13 4.29 5.02
N VAL A 30 -3.11 4.50 5.89
CA VAL A 30 -2.95 5.35 7.09
C VAL A 30 -2.43 4.50 8.23
N VAL A 31 -1.43 4.98 8.97
CA VAL A 31 -1.02 4.37 10.24
C VAL A 31 -2.04 4.74 11.32
N VAL A 32 -2.64 3.73 11.95
CA VAL A 32 -3.62 3.87 13.04
C VAL A 32 -2.91 4.02 14.38
N THR A 33 -1.87 3.22 14.60
CA THR A 33 -1.02 3.29 15.80
C THR A 33 0.37 2.75 15.50
N SER A 34 1.34 3.19 16.29
CA SER A 34 2.73 2.74 16.20
C SER A 34 3.39 2.72 17.57
N PHE A 35 4.17 1.69 17.86
CA PHE A 35 4.75 1.48 19.19
C PHE A 35 5.94 0.51 19.16
N TYR A 36 6.79 0.58 20.19
CA TYR A 36 7.82 -0.42 20.45
C TYR A 36 7.24 -1.62 21.21
N SER A 37 7.70 -2.83 20.89
CA SER A 37 7.40 -4.05 21.65
C SER A 37 8.51 -5.09 21.49
N ASP A 38 8.70 -5.92 22.52
CA ASP A 38 9.54 -7.11 22.52
C ASP A 38 8.78 -8.38 22.06
N GLN A 39 7.45 -8.28 21.94
CA GLN A 39 6.60 -9.35 21.41
C GLN A 39 6.91 -9.61 19.93
N THR A 40 6.67 -10.83 19.49
CA THR A 40 6.84 -11.24 18.09
C THR A 40 5.76 -10.62 17.19
N VAL A 41 6.05 -10.55 15.88
CA VAL A 41 5.05 -10.09 14.89
C VAL A 41 3.77 -10.94 14.89
N MET A 42 3.86 -12.23 15.23
CA MET A 42 2.68 -13.09 15.35
C MET A 42 1.81 -12.71 16.55
N GLU A 43 2.42 -12.44 17.71
CA GLU A 43 1.71 -12.00 18.92
C GLU A 43 1.08 -10.62 18.74
N ILE A 44 1.82 -9.68 18.14
CA ILE A 44 1.27 -8.37 17.79
C ILE A 44 0.12 -8.52 16.78
N GLY A 45 0.30 -9.32 15.73
CA GLY A 45 -0.72 -9.56 14.70
C GLY A 45 -2.02 -10.12 15.27
N ALA A 46 -1.95 -10.97 16.30
CA ALA A 46 -3.12 -11.51 16.97
C ALA A 46 -3.98 -10.43 17.67
N ASN A 47 -3.37 -9.32 18.11
CA ASN A 47 -4.07 -8.21 18.76
C ASN A 47 -4.79 -7.27 17.76
N PHE A 48 -4.44 -7.35 16.47
CA PHE A 48 -4.98 -6.50 15.42
C PHE A 48 -5.61 -7.35 14.30
N PRO A 49 -6.66 -8.13 14.61
CA PRO A 49 -7.28 -8.98 13.61
C PRO A 49 -7.83 -8.11 12.48
N ASN A 50 -7.50 -8.49 11.24
CA ASN A 50 -7.86 -7.81 10.00
C ASN A 50 -7.14 -6.48 9.71
N LEU A 51 -6.17 -6.07 10.53
CA LEU A 51 -5.31 -4.93 10.20
C LEU A 51 -3.91 -5.41 9.79
N PRO A 52 -3.34 -4.86 8.71
CA PRO A 52 -1.97 -5.17 8.34
C PRO A 52 -1.00 -4.56 9.37
N VAL A 53 -0.04 -5.39 9.80
CA VAL A 53 1.01 -5.04 10.75
C VAL A 53 2.36 -5.10 10.05
N PHE A 54 3.12 -4.02 10.16
CA PHE A 54 4.49 -3.90 9.65
C PHE A 54 5.43 -3.66 10.82
N TYR A 55 6.70 -4.01 10.65
CA TYR A 55 7.68 -3.81 11.70
C TYR A 55 9.07 -3.55 11.17
N THR A 56 9.80 -2.69 11.89
CA THR A 56 11.25 -2.53 11.75
C THR A 56 11.92 -3.23 12.93
N PRO A 57 12.73 -4.28 12.69
CA PRO A 57 13.48 -4.91 13.76
C PRO A 57 14.63 -4.00 14.21
N TYR A 58 14.73 -3.75 15.52
CA TYR A 58 15.93 -3.20 16.16
C TYR A 58 16.56 -4.25 17.07
N GLU A 59 17.77 -3.97 17.59
CA GLU A 59 18.57 -4.95 18.33
C GLU A 59 17.87 -5.57 19.54
N SER A 60 17.05 -4.80 20.26
CA SER A 60 16.42 -5.22 21.52
C SER A 60 14.89 -5.30 21.47
N GLN A 61 14.26 -4.63 20.51
CA GLN A 61 12.81 -4.57 20.36
C GLN A 61 12.47 -4.22 18.91
N SER A 62 11.25 -4.54 18.47
CA SER A 62 10.75 -4.10 17.16
C SER A 62 9.87 -2.87 17.32
N PHE A 63 9.87 -1.99 16.32
CA PHE A 63 8.87 -0.93 16.21
C PHE A 63 7.79 -1.35 15.22
N TYR A 64 6.55 -1.32 15.67
CA TYR A 64 5.39 -1.80 14.92
C TYR A 64 4.59 -0.63 14.36
N TYR A 65 4.04 -0.83 13.16
CA TYR A 65 3.08 0.05 12.51
C TYR A 65 1.82 -0.76 12.20
N VAL A 66 0.70 -0.36 12.77
CA VAL A 66 -0.61 -0.93 12.44
C VAL A 66 -1.30 0.02 11.48
N ALA A 67 -1.64 -0.46 10.29
CA ALA A 67 -2.25 0.37 9.25
C ALA A 67 -3.72 -0.01 9.00
N THR A 68 -4.45 0.86 8.32
CA THR A 68 -5.84 0.57 7.91
C THR A 68 -5.92 -0.66 7.02
N ALA A 69 -6.98 -1.46 7.18
CA ALA A 69 -7.26 -2.63 6.35
C ALA A 69 -7.46 -2.28 4.87
N GLN A 70 -8.00 -1.09 4.59
CA GLN A 70 -8.18 -0.59 3.24
C GLN A 70 -7.19 0.55 2.94
N PRO A 71 -6.47 0.46 1.81
CA PRO A 71 -5.71 1.56 1.20
C PRO A 71 -6.58 2.76 0.87
N LEU A 72 -5.98 3.94 0.87
CA LEU A 72 -6.59 5.15 0.35
C LEU A 72 -6.39 5.32 -1.16
N PHE A 73 -5.29 4.76 -1.66
CA PHE A 73 -4.91 4.83 -3.07
C PHE A 73 -4.27 3.53 -3.50
N TYR A 74 -4.46 3.24 -4.78
CA TYR A 74 -3.84 2.16 -5.51
C TYR A 74 -3.22 2.74 -6.78
N SER A 75 -2.05 2.26 -7.16
CA SER A 75 -1.49 2.56 -8.46
C SER A 75 -0.79 1.36 -9.07
N PHE A 76 -0.81 1.33 -10.41
CA PHE A 76 -0.09 0.36 -11.23
C PHE A 76 0.95 1.10 -12.07
N ASP A 77 2.13 0.52 -12.15
CA ASP A 77 3.21 0.88 -13.08
C ASP A 77 3.32 -0.30 -14.05
N VAL A 78 2.61 -0.21 -15.19
CA VAL A 78 2.35 -1.34 -16.08
C VAL A 78 3.57 -1.66 -16.94
N ASP A 79 4.33 -0.63 -17.33
CA ASP A 79 5.56 -0.79 -18.11
C ASP A 79 6.85 -0.69 -17.27
N GLU A 80 6.70 -0.50 -15.96
CA GLU A 80 7.77 -0.46 -14.95
C GLU A 80 8.82 0.63 -15.23
N ASP A 81 8.37 1.76 -15.77
CA ASP A 81 9.23 2.90 -16.08
C ASP A 81 9.49 3.82 -14.87
N GLY A 82 8.83 3.54 -13.74
CA GLY A 82 8.91 4.33 -12.51
C GLY A 82 7.85 5.43 -12.42
N THR A 83 6.95 5.51 -13.41
CA THR A 83 5.79 6.41 -13.46
C THR A 83 4.53 5.60 -13.26
N TRP A 84 3.60 6.11 -12.44
CA TRP A 84 2.35 5.40 -12.22
C TRP A 84 1.42 5.57 -13.42
N ASP A 85 1.06 4.48 -14.08
CA ASP A 85 0.22 4.45 -15.26
C ASP A 85 -1.26 4.52 -14.96
N ILE A 86 -1.67 3.82 -13.92
CA ILE A 86 -3.06 3.77 -13.50
C ILE A 86 -3.10 4.15 -12.03
N MET A 87 -3.98 5.07 -11.67
CA MET A 87 -4.23 5.44 -10.29
C MET A 87 -5.72 5.34 -9.99
N TYR A 88 -6.03 4.70 -8.87
CA TYR A 88 -7.39 4.63 -8.34
C TYR A 88 -7.43 5.19 -6.93
N LYS A 89 -8.50 5.95 -6.67
CA LYS A 89 -8.87 6.32 -5.32
C LYS A 89 -10.04 5.46 -4.89
N ASP A 90 -9.83 4.67 -3.84
CA ASP A 90 -10.89 3.93 -3.18
C ASP A 90 -11.62 4.88 -2.23
N ILE A 91 -12.67 5.52 -2.75
CA ILE A 91 -13.48 6.51 -2.01
C ILE A 91 -14.32 5.81 -0.93
N SER A 92 -14.78 4.60 -1.21
CA SER A 92 -15.61 3.74 -0.34
C SER A 92 -14.80 3.04 0.75
N LYS A 93 -13.48 2.93 0.58
CA LYS A 93 -12.56 2.20 1.45
C LYS A 93 -12.99 0.76 1.65
N ASP A 94 -13.39 0.09 0.56
CA ASP A 94 -13.90 -1.28 0.58
C ASP A 94 -13.06 -2.25 -0.26
N SER A 95 -11.83 -1.86 -0.60
CA SER A 95 -10.85 -2.63 -1.40
C SER A 95 -11.19 -2.66 -2.89
N VAL A 96 -10.25 -3.15 -3.71
CA VAL A 96 -10.41 -3.26 -5.18
C VAL A 96 -11.60 -4.16 -5.53
N ASN A 97 -12.77 -3.57 -5.77
CA ASN A 97 -14.01 -4.26 -6.09
C ASN A 97 -14.76 -3.65 -7.29
N GLY A 98 -14.18 -2.65 -7.95
CA GLY A 98 -14.70 -2.07 -9.19
C GLY A 98 -15.57 -0.84 -9.01
N ASN A 99 -15.64 -0.27 -7.81
CA ASN A 99 -16.28 1.02 -7.54
C ASN A 99 -15.27 2.18 -7.45
N GLU A 100 -13.99 1.91 -7.68
CA GLU A 100 -12.94 2.90 -7.50
C GLU A 100 -13.01 3.99 -8.56
N VAL A 101 -12.77 5.23 -8.15
CA VAL A 101 -12.78 6.35 -9.08
C VAL A 101 -11.37 6.51 -9.65
N PHE A 102 -11.28 6.50 -10.97
CA PHE A 102 -10.06 6.80 -11.71
C PHE A 102 -9.53 8.18 -11.30
N TYR A 103 -8.24 8.22 -11.02
CA TYR A 103 -7.51 9.45 -10.74
C TYR A 103 -6.51 9.67 -11.87
N GLU A 104 -6.39 10.90 -12.36
CA GLU A 104 -5.44 11.21 -13.43
C GLU A 104 -4.04 10.74 -13.05
N SER A 105 -3.50 9.83 -13.87
CA SER A 105 -2.15 9.33 -13.71
C SER A 105 -1.15 10.32 -14.30
N PRO A 106 0.04 10.48 -13.70
CA PRO A 106 1.10 11.33 -14.24
C PRO A 106 1.75 10.79 -15.51
N SER A 107 1.57 9.51 -15.89
CA SER A 107 2.20 8.96 -17.11
C SER A 107 1.50 9.36 -18.39
N GLY A 108 0.20 9.68 -18.31
CA GLY A 108 -0.60 9.99 -19.49
C GLY A 108 -0.90 8.78 -20.39
N MET A 109 -0.39 7.58 -20.07
CA MET A 109 -0.47 6.36 -20.89
C MET A 109 -1.89 6.04 -21.33
N PHE A 110 -2.89 6.29 -20.47
CA PHE A 110 -4.28 5.96 -20.74
C PHE A 110 -5.22 7.17 -20.90
N THR A 111 -4.70 8.39 -21.05
CA THR A 111 -5.52 9.63 -21.10
C THR A 111 -6.55 9.71 -22.24
N ASN A 112 -6.51 8.81 -23.24
CA ASN A 112 -7.39 8.84 -24.42
C ASN A 112 -8.27 7.59 -24.65
N ASP A 113 -8.15 6.50 -23.87
CA ASP A 113 -8.73 5.18 -24.23
C ASP A 113 -9.45 4.46 -23.06
N PHE A 114 -10.47 5.07 -22.46
CA PHE A 114 -11.21 4.46 -21.32
C PHE A 114 -12.67 4.08 -21.57
N ASN A 115 -13.10 3.90 -22.82
CA ASN A 115 -14.47 3.41 -23.09
C ASN A 115 -14.65 1.89 -22.99
N ASN A 116 -13.65 1.08 -22.59
CA ASN A 116 -13.74 -0.38 -22.60
C ASN A 116 -12.97 -1.10 -21.48
N PHE A 117 -13.19 -0.72 -20.21
CA PHE A 117 -12.90 -1.60 -19.07
C PHE A 117 -14.03 -1.52 -18.04
#